data_AF-A0A953A3C9-F1
#
_entry.id   AF-A0A953A3C9-F1
#
_cell.length_a   1.000
_cell.length_b   1.000
_cell.length_c   1.000
_cell.angle_alpha   90.00
_cell.angle_beta   90.00
_cell.angle_gamma   90.00
#
_symmetry.space_group_name_H-M   'P 1'
#
loop_
_entity.id
_entity.type
_entity.pdbx_description
1 polymer ?
#
loop_
_entity_poly.entity_id
_entity_poly.type
_entity_poly.pdbx_seq_one_letter_code
_entity_poly.pdbx_strand_id
1 'polypeptide(L)'
;MAKSKSNPALPPGWKPPRVLDIGQMYACTFAMRDVEVRGKPLVEVMTLMAPLADLEADLKERLKLERRDPRTKYYIRKSGPRYSYGFYRESWALKLYDFLRKADLDREVYHSIMGLLFGYTPEAIQQLISKDKKDHFQKLKK
;
A
#
# COMPACT_ATOMS: atom_id res chain seq x y z
N MET A 1 -39.22 -5.97 -23.14
CA MET A 1 -37.91 -6.49 -23.60
C MET A 1 -36.88 -5.37 -23.54
N ALA A 2 -36.03 -5.35 -22.51
CA ALA A 2 -34.96 -4.35 -22.38
C ALA A 2 -33.78 -4.76 -23.27
N LYS A 3 -33.43 -3.93 -24.26
CA LYS A 3 -32.26 -4.15 -25.11
C LYS A 3 -31.00 -4.03 -24.25
N SER A 4 -30.30 -5.16 -24.06
CA SER A 4 -28.93 -5.19 -23.54
C SER A 4 -28.06 -4.31 -24.44
N LYS A 5 -27.60 -3.17 -23.92
CA LYS A 5 -26.59 -2.36 -24.59
C LYS A 5 -25.28 -3.12 -24.48
N SER A 6 -24.85 -3.74 -25.58
CA SER A 6 -23.50 -4.28 -25.71
C SER A 6 -22.50 -3.17 -25.39
N ASN A 7 -21.57 -3.43 -24.47
CA ASN A 7 -20.46 -2.54 -24.20
C ASN A 7 -19.72 -2.22 -25.52
N PRO A 8 -19.45 -0.95 -25.85
CA PRO A 8 -18.72 -0.62 -27.05
C PRO A 8 -17.32 -1.25 -26.99
N ALA A 9 -16.94 -1.94 -28.06
CA ALA A 9 -15.59 -2.47 -28.21
C ALA A 9 -14.60 -1.30 -28.20
N LEU A 10 -13.61 -1.38 -27.31
CA LEU A 10 -12.58 -0.35 -27.18
C LEU A 10 -11.66 -0.35 -28.42
N PRO A 11 -11.10 0.82 -28.81
CA PRO A 11 -10.24 0.92 -29.99
C PRO A 11 -9.00 0.01 -29.89
N PRO A 12 -8.50 -0.53 -31.02
CA PRO A 12 -7.24 -1.25 -31.04
C PRO A 12 -6.10 -0.35 -30.54
N GLY A 13 -5.36 -0.80 -29.52
CA GLY A 13 -4.28 -0.02 -28.90
C GLY A 13 -4.70 0.91 -27.75
N TRP A 14 -5.98 0.94 -27.38
CA TRP A 14 -6.42 1.63 -26.17
C TRP A 14 -5.87 0.92 -24.93
N LYS A 15 -4.95 1.59 -24.22
CA LYS A 15 -4.61 1.22 -22.84
C LYS A 15 -5.53 2.02 -21.92
N PRO A 16 -6.08 1.40 -20.86
CA PRO A 16 -6.77 2.17 -19.85
C PRO A 16 -5.83 3.28 -19.37
N PRO A 17 -6.31 4.53 -19.25
CA PRO A 17 -5.46 5.67 -18.90
C PRO A 17 -4.89 5.57 -17.48
N ARG A 18 -5.22 4.51 -16.74
CA ARG A 18 -4.87 4.28 -15.35
C ARG A 18 -4.44 2.83 -15.14
N VAL A 19 -3.45 2.64 -14.28
CA VAL A 19 -3.03 1.32 -13.79
C VAL A 19 -3.76 0.97 -12.49
N LEU A 20 -4.28 1.97 -11.77
CA LEU A 20 -5.14 1.78 -10.61
C LEU A 20 -6.59 1.55 -11.02
N ASP A 21 -7.15 0.40 -10.65
CA ASP A 21 -8.59 0.17 -10.77
C ASP A 21 -9.40 0.99 -9.74
N ILE A 22 -10.72 0.96 -9.87
CA ILE A 22 -11.63 1.72 -9.00
C ILE A 22 -11.45 1.35 -7.52
N GLY A 23 -11.30 0.06 -7.21
CA GLY A 23 -11.09 -0.40 -5.84
C GLY A 23 -9.77 0.13 -5.25
N GLN A 24 -8.71 0.12 -6.05
CA GLN A 24 -7.41 0.65 -5.67
C GLN A 24 -7.44 2.17 -5.48
N MET A 25 -8.21 2.89 -6.29
CA MET A 25 -8.43 4.34 -6.10
C MET A 25 -9.15 4.65 -4.79
N TYR A 26 -10.16 3.85 -4.42
CA TYR A 26 -10.81 3.97 -3.11
C TYR A 26 -9.84 3.64 -1.97
N ALA A 27 -9.05 2.58 -2.10
CA ALA A 27 -8.04 2.21 -1.11
C ALA A 27 -7.02 3.34 -0.87
N CYS A 28 -6.62 4.05 -1.92
CA CYS A 28 -5.76 5.23 -1.79
C CYS A 28 -6.41 6.34 -0.94
N THR A 29 -7.71 6.58 -1.13
CA THR A 29 -8.44 7.57 -0.31
C THR A 29 -8.52 7.17 1.15
N PHE A 30 -8.80 5.90 1.42
CA PHE A 30 -8.81 5.42 2.80
C PHE A 30 -7.42 5.51 3.43
N ALA A 31 -6.35 5.18 2.69
CA ALA A 31 -4.99 5.32 3.16
C ALA A 31 -4.61 6.77 3.48
N MET A 32 -4.98 7.73 2.63
CA MET A 32 -4.79 9.15 2.93
C MET A 32 -5.56 9.59 4.17
N ARG A 33 -6.83 9.18 4.32
CA ARG A 33 -7.63 9.49 5.52
C ARG A 33 -7.02 8.88 6.78
N ASP A 34 -6.47 7.68 6.70
CA ASP A 34 -5.81 7.01 7.81
C ASP A 34 -4.54 7.76 8.25
N VAL A 35 -3.76 8.31 7.30
CA VAL A 35 -2.61 9.16 7.61
C VAL A 35 -3.03 10.52 8.16
N GLU A 36 -4.00 11.18 7.52
CA GLU A 36 -4.39 12.56 7.82
C GLU A 36 -5.24 12.69 9.07
N VAL A 37 -6.27 11.85 9.19
CA VAL A 37 -7.29 11.94 10.23
C VAL A 37 -6.96 11.06 11.42
N ARG A 38 -6.53 9.81 11.16
CA ARG A 38 -6.18 8.87 12.23
C ARG A 38 -4.74 9.00 12.70
N GLY A 39 -3.95 9.87 12.06
CA GLY A 39 -2.58 10.15 12.46
C GLY A 39 -1.63 8.97 12.28
N LYS A 40 -1.96 8.00 11.41
CA LYS A 40 -1.05 6.90 11.14
C LYS A 40 0.24 7.44 10.49
N PRO A 41 1.43 7.01 10.94
CA PRO A 41 2.68 7.51 10.37
C PRO A 41 2.82 7.19 8.89
N LEU A 42 2.41 5.99 8.50
CA LEU A 42 2.51 5.45 7.14
C LEU A 42 1.40 4.42 6.89
N VAL A 43 0.91 4.35 5.66
CA VAL A 43 -0.02 3.31 5.19
C VAL A 43 0.48 2.78 3.84
N GLU A 44 0.66 1.47 3.74
CA GLU A 44 0.84 0.79 2.45
C GLU A 44 -0.53 0.44 1.88
N VAL A 45 -0.76 0.76 0.61
CA VAL A 45 -2.02 0.44 -0.08
C VAL A 45 -1.93 -0.96 -0.66
N MET A 46 -0.96 -1.19 -1.54
CA MET A 46 -0.81 -2.46 -2.22
C MET A 46 0.58 -2.60 -2.85
N THR A 47 0.86 -3.81 -3.32
CA THR A 47 2.00 -4.11 -4.19
C THR A 47 1.48 -4.64 -5.52
N LEU A 48 1.86 -4.04 -6.65
CA LEU A 48 1.41 -4.44 -7.99
C LEU A 48 2.51 -4.34 -9.05
N MET A 49 2.28 -4.96 -10.21
CA MET A 49 3.13 -4.78 -11.39
C MET A 49 2.49 -3.73 -12.31
N ALA A 50 3.20 -2.63 -12.55
CA ALA A 50 2.77 -1.58 -13.47
C ALA A 50 3.98 -0.79 -13.99
N PRO A 51 3.86 -0.10 -15.13
CA PRO A 51 4.80 0.94 -15.50
C PRO A 51 4.87 2.02 -14.42
N LEU A 52 6.09 2.38 -14.00
CA LEU A 52 6.30 3.35 -12.91
C LEU A 52 5.66 4.71 -13.20
N ALA A 53 5.80 5.20 -14.44
CA ALA A 53 5.27 6.50 -14.84
C ALA A 53 3.74 6.56 -14.72
N ASP A 54 3.04 5.48 -15.08
CA ASP A 54 1.58 5.41 -15.01
C ASP A 54 1.10 5.34 -13.56
N LEU A 55 1.76 4.54 -12.72
CA LEU A 55 1.47 4.47 -11.29
C LEU A 55 1.70 5.83 -10.60
N GLU A 56 2.79 6.52 -10.96
CA GLU A 56 3.09 7.83 -10.40
C GLU A 56 2.06 8.88 -10.85
N ALA A 57 1.62 8.86 -12.11
CA ALA A 57 0.57 9.74 -12.61
C ALA A 57 -0.75 9.53 -11.84
N ASP A 58 -1.17 8.28 -11.65
CA ASP A 58 -2.38 7.94 -10.90
C ASP A 58 -2.31 8.42 -9.45
N LEU A 59 -1.20 8.17 -8.75
CA LEU A 59 -1.03 8.60 -7.36
C LEU A 59 -0.96 10.11 -7.21
N LYS A 60 -0.31 10.80 -8.15
CA LYS A 60 -0.24 12.27 -8.18
C LYS A 60 -1.61 12.89 -8.41
N GLU A 61 -2.40 12.35 -9.34
CA GLU A 61 -3.77 12.78 -9.57
C GLU A 61 -4.62 12.54 -8.31
N ARG A 62 -4.50 11.36 -7.70
CA ARG A 62 -5.29 11.02 -6.51
C ARG A 62 -4.96 11.92 -5.31
N LEU A 63 -3.67 12.18 -5.09
CA LEU A 63 -3.22 13.13 -4.08
C LEU A 63 -3.76 14.54 -4.37
N LYS A 64 -3.75 15.00 -5.63
CA LYS A 64 -4.30 16.32 -5.98
C LYS A 64 -5.79 16.45 -5.68
N LEU A 65 -6.57 15.39 -5.90
CA LEU A 65 -8.03 15.40 -5.75
C LEU A 65 -8.49 15.30 -4.28
N GLU A 66 -7.81 14.51 -3.47
CA GLU A 66 -8.34 14.08 -2.17
C GLU A 66 -7.53 14.58 -0.96
N ARG A 67 -6.30 15.10 -1.19
CA ARG A 67 -5.41 15.52 -0.10
C ARG A 67 -6.05 16.63 0.72
N ARG A 68 -6.13 16.43 2.03
CA ARG A 68 -6.62 17.42 3.00
C ARG A 68 -5.46 18.08 3.74
N ASP A 69 -4.38 17.35 4.00
CA ASP A 69 -3.16 17.89 4.64
C ASP A 69 -2.04 18.02 3.60
N PRO A 70 -1.48 19.23 3.36
CA PRO A 70 -0.40 19.43 2.39
C PRO A 70 0.87 18.63 2.69
N ARG A 71 1.06 18.15 3.93
CA ARG A 71 2.19 17.30 4.33
C ARG A 71 2.06 15.85 3.87
N THR A 72 0.85 15.40 3.51
CA THR A 72 0.63 14.05 2.98
C THR A 72 1.34 13.88 1.64
N LYS A 73 2.12 12.82 1.53
CA LYS A 73 2.90 12.44 0.34
C LYS A 73 2.65 10.98 0.01
N TYR A 74 2.77 10.63 -1.28
CA TYR A 74 2.84 9.24 -1.69
C TYR A 74 4.29 8.75 -1.70
N TYR A 75 4.48 7.44 -1.60
CA TYR A 75 5.73 6.77 -1.92
C TYR A 75 5.49 5.65 -2.94
N ILE A 76 6.53 5.32 -3.70
CA ILE A 76 6.59 4.15 -4.56
C ILE A 76 7.93 3.45 -4.32
N ARG A 77 7.89 2.14 -4.06
CA ARG A 77 9.09 1.32 -3.81
C ARG A 77 9.13 0.14 -4.74
N LYS A 78 10.28 -0.04 -5.40
CA LYS A 78 10.52 -1.21 -6.23
C LYS A 78 10.92 -2.41 -5.38
N SER A 79 10.28 -3.54 -5.60
CA SER A 79 10.62 -4.85 -5.07
C SER A 79 10.58 -5.87 -6.21
N GLY A 80 11.74 -6.12 -6.83
CA GLY A 80 11.83 -6.92 -8.06
C GLY A 80 11.02 -6.28 -9.20
N PRO A 81 10.08 -7.00 -9.85
CA PRO A 81 9.23 -6.47 -10.90
C PRO A 81 7.99 -5.72 -10.39
N ARG A 82 7.80 -5.66 -9.06
CA ARG A 82 6.62 -5.08 -8.42
C ARG A 82 6.95 -3.74 -7.77
N TYR A 83 5.92 -2.93 -7.60
CA TYR A 83 5.95 -1.67 -6.87
C TYR A 83 5.00 -1.72 -5.69
N SER A 84 5.52 -1.51 -4.48
CA SER A 84 4.73 -1.24 -3.28
C SER A 84 4.52 0.27 -3.17
N TYR A 85 3.30 0.70 -2.91
CA TYR A 85 2.98 2.12 -2.83
C TYR A 85 2.02 2.42 -1.70
N GLY A 86 2.01 3.67 -1.27
CA GLY A 86 1.21 4.10 -0.15
C GLY A 86 1.40 5.57 0.16
N PHE A 87 0.95 5.97 1.35
CA PHE A 87 0.94 7.36 1.79
C PHE A 87 1.59 7.50 3.16
N TYR A 88 2.19 8.66 3.41
CA TYR A 88 2.81 9.01 4.68
C TYR A 88 2.75 10.52 4.87
N ARG A 89 2.88 10.96 6.11
CA ARG A 89 3.01 12.39 6.45
C ARG A 89 4.40 12.74 6.91
N GLU A 90 4.96 11.90 7.77
CA GLU A 90 6.22 12.17 8.43
C GLU A 90 7.38 11.45 7.71
N SER A 91 8.38 12.20 7.27
CA SER A 91 9.51 11.61 6.53
C SER A 91 10.29 10.57 7.33
N TRP A 92 10.30 10.67 8.67
CA TRP A 92 10.93 9.68 9.54
C TRP A 92 10.24 8.32 9.43
N ALA A 93 8.93 8.26 9.18
CA ALA A 93 8.18 7.02 9.08
C ALA A 93 8.61 6.22 7.84
N LEU A 94 8.79 6.90 6.71
CA LEU A 94 9.31 6.28 5.50
C LEU A 94 10.77 5.84 5.67
N LYS A 95 11.62 6.62 6.35
CA LYS A 95 13.01 6.23 6.65
C LYS A 95 13.08 5.01 7.56
N LEU A 96 12.23 4.94 8.59
CA LEU A 96 12.15 3.79 9.48
C LEU A 96 11.65 2.56 8.74
N TYR A 97 10.63 2.69 7.87
CA TYR A 97 10.17 1.59 7.02
C TYR A 97 11.33 1.00 6.20
N ASP A 98 12.16 1.85 5.61
CA ASP A 98 13.30 1.44 4.77
C ASP A 98 14.37 0.72 5.53
N PHE A 99 14.65 1.23 6.72
CA PHE A 99 15.59 0.61 7.64
C PHE A 99 15.10 -0.79 8.00
N LEU A 100 13.84 -0.93 8.47
CA LEU A 100 13.28 -2.20 8.92
C LEU A 100 13.32 -3.28 7.83
N ARG A 101 13.09 -2.91 6.56
CA ARG A 101 13.13 -3.87 5.45
C ARG A 101 14.53 -4.42 5.13
N LYS A 102 15.58 -3.74 5.58
CA LYS A 102 16.99 -4.11 5.34
C LYS A 102 17.67 -4.61 6.60
N ALA A 103 17.12 -4.30 7.76
CA ALA A 103 17.66 -4.67 9.04
C ALA A 103 17.54 -6.17 9.25
N ASP A 104 18.60 -6.78 9.74
CA ASP A 104 18.58 -8.15 10.24
C ASP A 104 18.10 -8.12 11.69
N LEU A 105 16.79 -8.22 11.87
CA LEU A 105 16.12 -8.20 13.17
C LEU A 105 15.45 -9.54 13.42
N ASP A 106 15.36 -9.90 14.70
CA ASP A 106 14.43 -10.96 15.10
C ASP A 106 13.02 -10.64 14.59
N ARG A 107 12.30 -11.69 14.15
CA ARG A 107 10.99 -11.53 13.51
C ARG A 107 9.97 -10.89 14.43
N GLU A 108 9.99 -11.18 15.72
CA GLU A 108 9.07 -10.61 16.69
C GLU A 108 9.31 -9.10 16.82
N VAL A 109 10.57 -8.69 16.89
CA VAL A 109 10.97 -7.28 16.92
C VAL A 109 10.56 -6.58 15.62
N TYR A 110 10.86 -7.20 14.47
CA TYR A 110 10.48 -6.66 13.16
C TYR A 110 8.97 -6.42 13.06
N HIS A 111 8.14 -7.43 13.36
CA HIS A 111 6.68 -7.31 13.27
C HIS A 111 6.12 -6.32 14.29
N SER A 112 6.73 -6.21 15.48
CA SER A 112 6.33 -5.23 16.49
C SER A 112 6.55 -3.80 16.00
N ILE A 113 7.75 -3.48 15.51
CA ILE A 113 8.06 -2.12 15.04
C ILE A 113 7.26 -1.80 13.78
N MET A 114 7.17 -2.74 12.83
CA MET A 114 6.33 -2.59 11.64
C MET A 114 4.87 -2.35 12.01
N GLY A 115 4.36 -3.09 12.99
CA GLY A 115 2.99 -2.98 13.43
C GLY A 115 2.65 -1.61 14.01
N LEU A 116 3.54 -1.10 14.86
CA LEU A 116 3.45 0.27 15.41
C LEU A 116 3.52 1.32 14.30
N LEU A 117 4.42 1.14 13.33
CA LEU A 117 4.60 2.06 12.20
C LEU A 117 3.35 2.19 11.33
N PHE A 118 2.62 1.10 11.13
CA PHE A 118 1.33 1.08 10.42
C PHE A 118 0.12 1.43 11.31
N GLY A 119 0.34 1.73 12.59
CA GLY A 119 -0.70 2.10 13.54
C GLY A 119 -1.68 0.96 13.85
N TYR A 120 -1.19 -0.28 13.95
CA TYR A 120 -1.97 -1.41 14.45
C TYR A 120 -2.05 -1.40 15.99
N THR A 121 -3.11 -2.02 16.52
CA THR A 121 -3.24 -2.21 17.97
C THR A 121 -2.29 -3.31 18.46
N PRO A 122 -1.91 -3.31 19.76
CA PRO A 122 -1.06 -4.36 20.33
C PRO A 122 -1.60 -5.78 20.07
N GLU A 123 -2.92 -5.97 20.12
CA GLU A 123 -3.56 -7.27 19.90
C GLU A 123 -3.39 -7.74 18.45
N ALA A 124 -3.57 -6.84 17.48
CA ALA A 124 -3.36 -7.16 16.06
C ALA A 124 -1.89 -7.49 15.77
N ILE A 125 -0.96 -6.80 16.43
CA ILE A 125 0.49 -7.08 16.34
C ILE A 125 0.80 -8.47 16.89
N GLN A 126 0.28 -8.81 18.09
CA GLN A 126 0.45 -10.14 18.69
C GLN A 126 -0.13 -11.26 17.82
N GLN A 127 -1.29 -11.02 17.18
CA GLN A 127 -1.88 -11.98 16.24
C GLN A 127 -0.99 -12.20 15.02
N LEU A 128 -0.41 -11.14 14.45
CA LEU A 128 0.52 -11.22 13.32
C LEU A 128 1.77 -12.04 13.68
N ILE A 129 2.40 -11.72 14.82
CA ILE A 129 3.57 -12.45 15.35
C ILE A 129 3.24 -13.94 15.53
N SER A 130 2.09 -14.24 16.13
CA SER A 130 1.65 -15.61 16.40
C SER A 130 1.41 -16.41 15.12
N LYS A 131 0.83 -15.79 14.10
CA LYS A 131 0.58 -16.42 12.80
C LYS A 131 1.89 -16.74 12.08
N ASP A 132 2.83 -15.80 12.05
CA ASP A 132 4.12 -15.98 11.39
C ASP A 132 4.95 -17.12 12.05
N LYS A 133 4.91 -17.24 13.38
CA LYS A 133 5.51 -18.37 14.10
C LYS A 133 4.93 -19.71 13.62
N LYS A 134 3.60 -19.84 13.54
CA LYS A 134 2.93 -21.07 13.08
C LYS A 134 3.34 -21.45 11.65
N ASP A 135 3.38 -20.49 10.74
CA ASP A 135 3.74 -20.71 9.33
C ASP A 135 5.22 -21.13 9.18
N HIS A 136 6.12 -20.58 10.01
CA HIS A 136 7.52 -20.99 10.05
C HIS A 136 7.68 -22.44 10.51
N PHE A 137 6.98 -22.85 11.57
CA PHE A 137 7.02 -24.24 12.06
C PHE A 137 6.51 -25.26 11.03
N GLN A 138 5.51 -24.90 10.21
CA GLN A 138 5.01 -25.80 9.17
C GLN A 138 5.98 -25.97 8.00
N LYS A 139 6.76 -24.93 7.66
CA LYS A 139 7.76 -25.00 6.60
C LYS A 139 8.98 -25.85 6.96
N LEU A 140 9.33 -25.96 8.24
CA LEU A 140 10.43 -26.80 8.72
C LEU A 140 10.09 -28.30 8.80
N LYS A 141 8.81 -28.66 8.67
CA LYS A 141 8.33 -30.06 8.71
C LYS A 141 8.13 -30.70 7.33
N LYS A 142 8.41 -29.97 6.25
CA LYS A 142 8.37 -30.44 4.87
C LYS A 142 9.76 -30.51 4.30
#